data_AF-A0A376CPC9-F1
#
_entry.id   AF-A0A376CPC9-F1
#
_cell.length_a   1.000
_cell.length_b   1.000
_cell.length_c   1.000
_cell.angle_alpha   90.00
_cell.angle_beta   90.00
_cell.angle_gamma   90.00
#
_symmetry.space_group_name_H-M   'P 1'
#
loop_
_entity.id
_entity.type
_entity.pdbx_description
1 polymer ?
#
loop_
_entity_poly.entity_id
_entity_poly.type
_entity_poly.pdbx_seq_one_letter_code
_entity_poly.pdbx_strand_id
1 'polypeptide(L)'
;MLSWILLIIVVVAFVVLGTWAFGKIFGRGELLPPMEDTHDVIAHNRRAVHEGRIEDIELEVVPRGYRQDQVDALVATLLEKGVTSPDEDLAPNFDKNG
;
A
#
# COMPACT_ATOMS: atom_id res chain seq x y z
N MET A 1 1.25 50.70 27.78
CA MET A 1 1.52 50.17 26.43
C MET A 1 2.52 49.00 26.39
N LEU A 2 2.89 48.37 27.52
CA LEU A 2 3.84 47.23 27.53
C LEU A 2 3.13 45.86 27.56
N SER A 3 1.92 45.81 28.15
CA SER A 3 1.13 44.58 28.33
C SER A 3 0.79 43.87 27.02
N TRP A 4 0.44 44.61 25.96
CA TRP A 4 0.14 44.03 24.66
C TRP A 4 1.39 43.48 23.95
N ILE A 5 2.55 44.11 24.13
CA ILE A 5 3.83 43.64 23.60
C ILE A 5 4.21 42.32 24.26
N LEU A 6 4.05 42.23 25.59
CA LEU A 6 4.30 41.00 26.33
C LEU A 6 3.35 39.88 25.88
N LEU A 7 2.09 40.19 25.62
CA LEU A 7 1.13 39.23 25.06
C LEU A 7 1.60 38.69 23.70
N ILE A 8 2.05 39.56 22.79
CA ILE A 8 2.56 39.13 21.48
C ILE A 8 3.78 38.21 21.63
N ILE A 9 4.72 38.55 22.51
CA ILE A 9 5.91 37.72 22.75
C ILE A 9 5.52 36.33 23.24
N VAL A 10 4.57 36.26 24.18
CA VAL A 10 4.06 34.98 24.70
C VAL A 10 3.39 34.18 23.59
N VAL A 11 2.54 34.81 22.77
CA VAL A 11 1.88 34.13 21.64
C VAL A 11 2.90 33.60 20.64
N VAL A 12 3.91 34.38 20.27
CA VAL A 12 4.99 33.93 19.36
C VAL A 12 5.74 32.75 19.96
N ALA A 13 6.04 32.78 21.26
CA ALA A 13 6.68 31.65 21.94
C ALA A 13 5.80 30.39 21.88
N PHE A 14 4.49 30.51 22.11
CA PHE A 14 3.54 29.40 21.97
C PHE A 14 3.44 28.87 20.54
N VAL A 15 3.47 29.74 19.53
CA VAL A 15 3.46 29.33 18.11
C VAL A 15 4.73 28.54 17.79
N VAL A 16 5.92 29.02 18.17
CA VAL A 16 7.18 28.31 17.92
C VAL A 16 7.21 26.96 18.62
N LEU A 17 6.81 26.91 19.90
CA LEU A 17 6.77 25.68 20.68
C LEU A 17 5.73 24.70 20.11
N GLY A 18 4.56 25.21 19.74
CA GLY A 18 3.48 24.46 19.12
C GLY A 18 3.89 23.87 17.79
N THR A 19 4.48 24.67 16.89
CA THR A 19 4.98 24.22 15.59
C THR A 19 6.13 23.22 15.73
N TRP A 20 7.04 23.39 16.69
CA TRP A 20 8.11 22.41 16.94
C TRP A 20 7.55 21.09 17.49
N ALA A 21 6.62 21.17 18.45
CA ALA A 21 5.96 20.00 19.04
C ALA A 21 5.11 19.26 17.99
N PHE A 22 4.29 19.98 17.22
CA PHE A 22 3.56 19.43 16.08
C PHE A 22 4.51 18.88 15.02
N GLY A 23 5.62 19.55 14.71
CA GLY A 23 6.64 19.03 13.81
C GLY A 23 7.26 17.72 14.31
N LYS A 24 7.38 17.52 15.63
CA LYS A 24 7.85 16.25 16.19
C LYS A 24 6.76 15.15 16.20
N ILE A 25 5.51 15.55 16.45
CA ILE A 25 4.37 14.63 16.63
C ILE A 25 3.74 14.23 15.27
N PHE A 26 3.65 15.18 14.34
CA PHE A 26 3.10 15.03 12.99
C PHE A 26 4.19 14.95 11.89
N GLY A 27 5.43 15.41 12.13
CA GLY A 27 6.52 15.39 11.13
C GLY A 27 7.26 14.05 11.00
N ARG A 28 6.63 12.97 11.43
CA ARG A 28 6.81 11.64 10.84
C ARG A 28 5.49 11.21 10.20
N GLY A 29 5.02 12.00 9.24
CA GLY A 29 4.33 11.40 8.11
C GLY A 29 5.40 10.60 7.38
N GLU A 30 5.64 9.39 7.90
CA GLU A 30 6.58 8.37 7.42
C GLU A 30 7.90 8.97 6.91
N LEU A 31 8.98 8.76 7.67
CA LEU A 31 10.20 8.35 6.96
C LEU A 31 9.74 7.15 6.14
N LEU A 32 9.26 7.38 4.91
CA LEU A 32 9.10 6.35 3.91
C LEU A 32 10.46 5.66 3.98
N PRO A 33 10.49 4.37 4.36
CA PRO A 33 11.70 3.58 4.20
C PRO A 33 12.24 3.95 2.81
N PRO A 34 13.55 4.25 2.69
CA PRO A 34 14.13 4.66 1.42
C PRO A 34 13.56 3.73 0.37
N MET A 35 12.74 4.29 -0.53
CA MET A 35 11.82 3.57 -1.41
C MET A 35 12.52 2.31 -1.87
N GLU A 36 12.21 1.18 -1.22
CA GLU A 36 12.98 -0.04 -1.38
C GLU A 36 12.72 -0.43 -2.82
N ASP A 37 13.74 -0.17 -3.66
CA ASP A 37 13.69 -0.06 -5.11
C ASP A 37 12.51 -0.83 -5.65
N THR A 38 11.44 -0.12 -6.07
CA THR A 38 10.18 -0.67 -6.62
C THR A 38 10.33 -2.16 -6.82
N HIS A 39 10.12 -2.90 -5.71
CA HIS A 39 10.51 -4.30 -5.69
C HIS A 39 9.76 -4.89 -6.86
N ASP A 40 10.44 -5.59 -7.77
CA ASP A 40 9.80 -6.16 -8.93
C ASP A 40 8.72 -7.11 -8.41
N VAL A 41 7.49 -6.59 -8.25
CA VAL A 41 6.38 -7.23 -7.53
C VAL A 41 6.03 -8.53 -8.26
N ILE A 42 6.25 -8.53 -9.57
CA ILE A 42 6.15 -9.73 -10.41
C ILE A 42 7.21 -10.76 -10.01
N ALA A 43 8.48 -10.37 -9.87
CA ALA A 43 9.54 -11.30 -9.45
C ALA A 43 9.36 -11.80 -8.01
N HIS A 44 8.91 -10.94 -7.09
CA HIS A 44 8.58 -11.33 -5.71
C HIS A 44 7.44 -12.34 -5.66
N ASN A 45 6.31 -12.02 -6.29
CA ASN A 45 5.15 -12.89 -6.35
C ASN A 45 5.46 -14.21 -7.05
N ARG A 46 6.29 -14.20 -8.09
CA ARG A 46 6.76 -15.42 -8.74
C ARG A 46 7.50 -16.34 -7.76
N ARG A 47 8.43 -15.80 -6.97
CA ARG A 47 9.14 -16.57 -5.94
C ARG A 47 8.19 -17.08 -4.85
N ALA A 48 7.31 -16.22 -4.36
CA ALA A 48 6.31 -16.57 -3.36
C ALA A 48 5.41 -17.73 -3.84
N VAL A 49 4.94 -17.68 -5.09
CA VAL A 49 4.19 -18.77 -5.72
C VAL A 49 5.03 -20.03 -5.81
N HIS A 50 6.27 -20.00 -6.29
CA HIS A 50 7.10 -21.21 -6.36
C HIS A 50 7.32 -21.83 -4.97
N GLU A 51 7.61 -21.02 -3.97
CA GLU A 51 7.89 -21.44 -2.59
C GLU A 51 6.61 -21.80 -1.82
N GLY A 52 5.43 -21.57 -2.41
CA GLY A 52 4.13 -21.93 -1.84
C GLY A 52 3.63 -21.00 -0.74
N ARG A 53 4.27 -19.82 -0.58
CA ARG A 53 3.87 -18.77 0.37
C ARG A 53 2.87 -17.84 -0.31
N ILE A 54 1.62 -18.27 -0.41
CA ILE A 54 0.56 -17.50 -1.10
C ILE A 54 0.17 -16.26 -0.28
N GLU A 55 0.32 -16.34 1.04
CA GLU A 55 0.13 -15.26 2.01
C GLU A 55 1.07 -14.07 1.83
N ASP A 56 2.22 -14.27 1.17
CA ASP A 56 3.25 -13.24 0.94
C ASP A 56 3.09 -12.52 -0.41
N ILE A 57 2.02 -12.81 -1.16
CA ILE A 57 1.72 -12.20 -2.45
C ILE A 57 1.21 -10.77 -2.23
N GLU A 58 1.84 -9.79 -2.87
CA GLU A 58 1.46 -8.40 -2.81
C GLU A 58 1.13 -7.88 -4.21
N LEU A 59 0.04 -7.13 -4.36
CA LEU A 59 -0.36 -6.54 -5.64
C LEU A 59 -0.56 -5.04 -5.46
N GLU A 60 0.04 -4.26 -6.34
CA GLU A 60 -0.09 -2.82 -6.26
C GLU A 60 -1.46 -2.38 -6.80
N VAL A 61 -2.01 -1.34 -6.16
CA VAL A 61 -3.35 -0.81 -6.45
C VAL A 61 -3.24 0.46 -7.28
N VAL A 62 -4.10 0.58 -8.29
CA VAL A 62 -4.34 1.75 -9.12
C VAL A 62 -5.75 2.29 -8.85
N PRO A 63 -6.11 3.52 -9.29
CA PRO A 63 -7.40 4.14 -8.96
C PRO A 63 -8.65 3.33 -9.30
N ARG A 64 -8.55 2.27 -10.11
CA ARG A 64 -9.66 1.36 -10.45
C ARG A 64 -9.30 -0.12 -10.35
N GLY A 65 -8.57 -0.53 -9.32
CA GLY A 65 -8.29 -1.94 -9.03
C GLY A 65 -6.81 -2.25 -8.95
N TYR A 66 -6.44 -3.49 -9.24
CA TYR A 66 -5.04 -3.92 -9.20
C TYR A 66 -4.29 -3.57 -10.50
N ARG A 67 -2.97 -3.49 -10.42
CA ARG A 67 -2.10 -3.38 -11.59
C ARG A 67 -2.25 -4.64 -12.46
N GLN A 68 -2.79 -4.46 -13.66
CA GLN A 68 -3.17 -5.57 -14.54
C GLN A 68 -1.97 -6.42 -14.98
N ASP A 69 -0.85 -5.78 -15.28
CA ASP A 69 0.41 -6.43 -15.63
C ASP A 69 0.91 -7.40 -14.54
N GLN A 70 0.74 -7.03 -13.27
CA GLN A 70 1.12 -7.86 -12.13
C GLN A 70 0.17 -9.03 -11.92
N VAL A 71 -1.13 -8.78 -12.07
CA VAL A 71 -2.17 -9.82 -11.98
C VAL A 71 -1.97 -10.85 -13.09
N ASP A 72 -1.76 -10.41 -14.32
CA ASP A 72 -1.57 -11.29 -15.48
C ASP A 72 -0.32 -12.18 -15.29
N ALA A 73 0.79 -11.61 -14.81
CA ALA A 73 2.01 -12.36 -14.53
C ALA A 73 1.85 -13.36 -13.36
N LEU A 74 1.11 -12.99 -12.32
CA LEU A 74 0.81 -13.86 -11.19
C LEU A 74 -0.08 -15.05 -11.62
N VAL A 75 -1.15 -14.78 -12.36
CA VAL A 75 -2.06 -15.83 -12.87
C VAL A 75 -1.32 -16.80 -13.77
N ALA A 76 -0.46 -16.30 -14.68
CA ALA A 76 0.37 -17.15 -15.53
C ALA A 76 1.28 -18.08 -14.71
N THR A 77 1.89 -17.56 -13.64
CA THR A 77 2.76 -18.34 -12.75
C THR A 77 1.98 -19.40 -11.96
N LEU A 78 0.77 -19.08 -11.49
CA LEU A 78 -0.10 -20.03 -10.78
C LEU A 78 -0.58 -21.17 -11.68
N LEU A 79 -0.95 -20.84 -12.92
CA LEU A 79 -1.31 -21.83 -13.94
C LEU A 79 -0.14 -22.75 -14.28
N GLU A 80 1.08 -22.20 -14.41
CA GLU A 80 2.30 -22.99 -14.61
C GLU A 80 2.56 -23.95 -13.43
N LYS A 81 2.34 -23.50 -12.19
CA LYS A 81 2.49 -24.34 -10.99
C LYS A 81 1.38 -25.41 -10.87
N GLY A 82 0.32 -25.33 -11.68
CA GLY A 82 -0.83 -26.24 -11.59
C GLY A 82 -1.66 -26.03 -10.33
N VAL A 83 -1.61 -24.84 -9.73
CA VAL A 83 -2.50 -24.46 -8.63
C VAL A 83 -3.86 -24.14 -9.24
N THR A 84 -4.61 -25.20 -9.56
CA THR A 84 -6.03 -25.08 -9.87
C THR A 84 -6.78 -25.12 -8.54
N SER A 85 -7.64 -24.14 -8.30
CA SER A 85 -8.57 -24.21 -7.17
C SER A 85 -9.36 -25.53 -7.28
N PRO A 86 -9.50 -26.32 -6.20
CA PRO A 86 -10.34 -27.52 -6.20
C PRO A 86 -11.83 -27.22 -6.44
N ASP A 87 -12.23 -25.95 -6.40
CA ASP A 87 -13.62 -25.53 -6.52
C ASP A 87 -14.02 -25.35 -8.00
N GLU A 88 -14.28 -26.47 -8.66
CA GLU A 88 -15.03 -26.59 -9.93
C GLU A 88 -16.52 -26.16 -9.78
N ASP A 89 -16.86 -25.35 -8.76
CA ASP A 89 -18.22 -24.89 -8.44
C ASP A 89 -18.42 -23.38 -8.64
N LEU A 90 -17.38 -22.64 -9.04
CA LEU A 90 -17.46 -21.19 -9.27
C LEU A 90 -17.61 -20.78 -10.74
N ALA A 91 -17.80 -21.74 -11.66
CA ALA A 91 -18.19 -21.39 -13.02
C ALA A 91 -19.58 -20.73 -12.98
N PRO A 92 -19.72 -19.45 -13.37
CA PRO A 92 -21.04 -18.85 -13.48
C PRO A 92 -21.85 -19.65 -14.50
N ASN A 93 -22.91 -20.30 -14.04
CA ASN A 93 -23.91 -20.93 -14.89
C ASN A 93 -24.62 -19.82 -15.69
N PHE A 94 -24.04 -19.44 -16.82
CA PHE A 94 -24.73 -18.66 -17.83
C PHE A 94 -25.75 -19.60 -18.49
N ASP A 95 -26.92 -19.70 -17.87
CA ASP A 95 -28.11 -20.28 -18.49
C ASP A 95 -28.37 -19.53 -19.80
N LYS A 96 -28.14 -20.20 -20.93
CA LYS A 96 -28.32 -19.66 -22.28
C LYS A 96 -29.72 -19.95 -22.82
N ASN A 97 -30.75 -19.88 -21.99
CA ASN A 97 -32.13 -19.97 -22.44
C ASN A 97 -32.94 -18.74 -22.02
N GLY A 98 -32.93 -17.74 -22.90
CA GLY A 98 -33.85 -16.61 -22.96
C GLY A 98 -34.04 -16.18 -24.40
#